data_AF-A0AAV0WQG1-F1
#
_entry.id   AF-A0AAV0WQG1-F1
#
_cell.length_a   1.000
_cell.length_b   1.000
_cell.length_c   1.000
_cell.angle_alpha   90.00
_cell.angle_beta   90.00
_cell.angle_gamma   90.00
#
_symmetry.space_group_name_H-M   'P 1'
#
loop_
_entity.id
_entity.type
_entity.pdbx_description
1 polymer ?
#
loop_
_entity_poly.entity_id
_entity_poly.type
_entity_poly.pdbx_seq_one_letter_code
_entity_poly.pdbx_strand_id
1 'polypeptide(L)'
;MIIFVRNSPKRQSIFNVLQIENNLPSKFLRPFCPTRWCMRIVSLKTVYLNYAILIEFLKTLSNENSEVGATTKGFLNQITKFEFLFLTNIMISIFDRVELLNAELQRVTLSFQEAQNKIKNVRASIQEQRNSGFDILWNDSKLKSNELCLEEKDKTRIRKLPKRFTEGSEPHIFSDFREEYKASFYEIIDVILASLDRRNQQNVIEHLSLVERFIIGKETSHKHIIKFYGSDFDGDKLQLHRDM
;
A
#
# COMPACT_ATOMS: atom_id res chain seq x y z
N MET A 1 -12.15 12.12 3.19
CA MET A 1 -13.10 12.11 2.05
C MET A 1 -14.19 11.04 2.14
N ILE A 2 -13.88 9.72 2.13
CA ILE A 2 -14.92 8.66 2.16
C ILE A 2 -15.91 8.83 3.32
N ILE A 3 -15.40 8.98 4.54
CA ILE A 3 -16.21 9.20 5.74
C ILE A 3 -17.05 10.48 5.61
N PHE A 4 -16.48 11.55 5.04
CA PHE A 4 -17.18 12.82 4.84
C PHE A 4 -18.42 12.63 3.94
N VAL A 5 -18.29 11.97 2.80
CA VAL A 5 -19.43 11.69 1.91
C VAL A 5 -20.49 10.86 2.64
N ARG A 6 -20.07 9.79 3.33
CA ARG A 6 -20.98 8.80 3.94
C ARG A 6 -21.65 9.26 5.23
N ASN A 7 -21.05 10.16 5.98
CA ASN A 7 -21.55 10.58 7.30
C ASN A 7 -22.82 11.46 7.24
N SER A 8 -23.33 11.79 6.05
CA SER A 8 -24.60 12.51 5.92
C SER A 8 -25.45 11.85 4.84
N PRO A 9 -26.72 11.49 5.12
CA PRO A 9 -27.63 10.97 4.11
C PRO A 9 -27.81 11.91 2.92
N LYS A 10 -27.85 13.23 3.17
CA LYS A 10 -27.93 14.26 2.12
C LYS A 10 -26.70 14.25 1.21
N ARG A 11 -25.49 14.15 1.76
CA ARG A 11 -24.26 14.08 0.95
C ARG A 11 -24.17 12.77 0.18
N GLN A 12 -24.56 11.67 0.81
CA GLN A 12 -24.61 10.38 0.16
C GLN A 12 -25.61 10.36 -1.00
N SER A 13 -26.78 10.99 -0.86
CA SER A 13 -27.78 11.07 -1.93
C SER A 13 -27.26 11.90 -3.12
N ILE A 14 -26.65 13.06 -2.86
CA ILE A 14 -26.04 13.90 -3.92
C ILE A 14 -24.97 13.09 -4.67
N PHE A 15 -24.08 12.41 -3.96
CA PHE A 15 -23.03 11.59 -4.58
C PHE A 15 -23.59 10.44 -5.42
N ASN A 16 -24.64 9.77 -4.93
CA ASN A 16 -25.29 8.68 -5.67
C ASN A 16 -25.99 9.18 -6.95
N VAL A 17 -26.59 10.38 -6.92
CA VAL A 17 -27.21 10.99 -8.11
C VAL A 17 -26.14 11.24 -9.17
N LEU A 18 -25.00 11.84 -8.79
CA LEU A 18 -23.88 12.06 -9.71
C LEU A 18 -23.32 10.75 -10.30
N GLN A 19 -23.31 9.66 -9.52
CA GLN A 19 -22.92 8.33 -10.02
C GLN A 19 -23.86 7.83 -11.11
N ILE A 20 -25.17 7.98 -10.93
CA ILE A 20 -26.20 7.56 -11.88
C ILE A 20 -26.10 8.39 -13.16
N GLU A 21 -25.98 9.71 -13.04
CA GLU A 21 -25.86 10.63 -14.18
C GLU A 21 -24.63 10.33 -15.05
N ASN A 22 -23.53 9.90 -14.44
CA ASN A 22 -22.30 9.54 -15.13
C ASN A 22 -22.24 8.05 -15.58
N ASN A 23 -23.36 7.31 -15.54
CA ASN A 23 -23.44 5.89 -15.91
C ASN A 23 -22.39 4.99 -15.23
N LEU A 24 -21.91 5.38 -14.05
CA LEU A 24 -20.95 4.57 -13.30
C LEU A 24 -21.72 3.52 -12.50
N PRO A 25 -21.35 2.23 -12.57
CA PRO A 25 -21.98 1.22 -11.74
C PRO A 25 -21.85 1.68 -10.29
N SER A 26 -22.90 1.51 -9.46
CA SER A 26 -22.96 1.98 -8.07
C SER A 26 -21.90 1.29 -7.19
N LYS A 27 -20.65 1.69 -7.39
CA LYS A 27 -19.49 1.27 -6.64
C LYS A 27 -19.41 2.25 -5.48
N PHE A 28 -20.15 1.93 -4.43
CA PHE A 28 -20.14 2.67 -3.18
C PHE A 28 -18.70 2.92 -2.72
N LEU A 29 -18.42 4.13 -2.24
CA LEU A 29 -17.19 4.42 -1.52
C LEU A 29 -17.12 3.49 -0.31
N ARG A 30 -16.18 2.55 -0.29
CA ARG A 30 -16.11 1.54 0.76
C ARG A 30 -15.48 2.14 2.02
N PRO A 31 -16.17 2.14 3.17
CA PRO A 31 -15.66 2.77 4.38
C PRO A 31 -14.41 2.03 4.85
N PHE A 32 -13.58 2.72 5.62
CA PHE A 32 -12.51 2.06 6.35
C PHE A 32 -13.10 1.09 7.36
N CYS A 33 -12.38 -0.01 7.62
CA CYS A 33 -12.80 -0.99 8.60
C CYS A 33 -12.65 -0.37 10.01
N PRO A 34 -13.72 -0.19 10.80
CA PRO A 34 -13.63 0.52 12.09
C PRO A 34 -12.70 -0.16 13.11
N THR A 35 -12.59 -1.48 13.03
CA THR A 35 -11.85 -2.33 13.98
C THR A 35 -10.45 -2.73 13.50
N ARG A 36 -10.07 -2.39 12.26
CA ARG A 36 -8.70 -2.60 11.76
C ARG A 36 -8.07 -1.24 11.52
N TRP A 37 -6.96 -0.96 12.21
CA TRP A 37 -6.16 0.25 12.01
C TRP A 37 -5.53 0.36 10.61
N CYS A 38 -5.68 -0.68 9.78
CA CYS A 38 -5.19 -0.71 8.40
C CYS A 38 -6.30 -0.35 7.41
N MET A 39 -6.00 0.61 6.54
CA MET A 39 -6.81 0.95 5.38
C MET A 39 -6.79 -0.21 4.37
N ARG A 40 -7.98 -0.66 3.93
CA ARG A 40 -8.13 -1.75 2.94
C ARG A 40 -7.93 -1.22 1.53
N ILE A 41 -7.31 -2.02 0.66
CA ILE A 41 -7.11 -1.70 -0.76
C ILE A 41 -8.42 -1.35 -1.46
N VAL A 42 -9.50 -2.05 -1.10
CA VAL A 42 -10.83 -1.84 -1.67
C VAL A 42 -11.30 -0.39 -1.49
N SER A 43 -10.99 0.24 -0.35
CA SER A 43 -11.34 1.64 -0.11
C SER A 43 -10.61 2.59 -1.08
N LEU A 44 -9.30 2.41 -1.28
CA LEU A 44 -8.53 3.19 -2.26
C LEU A 44 -9.03 2.97 -3.68
N LYS A 45 -9.25 1.72 -4.08
CA LYS A 45 -9.79 1.38 -5.40
C LYS A 45 -11.14 2.07 -5.64
N THR A 46 -12.02 2.14 -4.63
CA THR A 46 -13.28 2.88 -4.77
C THR A 46 -13.10 4.40 -4.90
N VAL A 47 -12.08 4.99 -4.27
CA VAL A 47 -11.76 6.42 -4.48
C VAL A 47 -11.22 6.64 -5.89
N TYR A 48 -10.29 5.79 -6.34
CA TYR A 48 -9.71 5.87 -7.68
C TYR A 48 -10.76 5.71 -8.78
N LEU A 49 -11.70 4.76 -8.63
CA LEU A 49 -12.76 4.54 -9.60
C LEU A 49 -13.79 5.68 -9.65
N ASN A 50 -14.02 6.36 -8.53
CA ASN A 50 -14.97 7.47 -8.42
C ASN A 50 -14.30 8.85 -8.48
N TYR A 51 -13.07 8.95 -8.96
CA TYR A 51 -12.26 10.16 -8.82
C TYR A 51 -12.91 11.39 -9.47
N ALA A 52 -13.40 11.26 -10.70
CA ALA A 52 -14.09 12.34 -11.42
C ALA A 52 -15.36 12.80 -10.67
N ILE A 53 -16.20 11.84 -10.26
CA ILE A 53 -17.42 12.12 -9.49
C ILE A 53 -17.09 12.79 -8.16
N LEU A 54 -16.01 12.37 -7.49
CA LEU A 54 -15.58 13.00 -6.23
C LEU A 54 -15.18 14.45 -6.45
N ILE A 55 -14.49 14.78 -7.54
CA ILE A 55 -14.17 16.17 -7.88
C ILE A 55 -15.46 16.98 -8.10
N GLU A 56 -16.39 16.46 -8.90
CA GLU A 56 -17.67 17.13 -9.17
C GLU A 56 -18.51 17.34 -7.91
N PHE A 57 -18.64 16.28 -7.10
CA PHE A 57 -19.29 16.31 -5.79
C PHE A 57 -18.67 17.37 -4.87
N LEU A 58 -17.35 17.47 -4.81
CA LEU A 58 -16.68 18.48 -3.99
C LEU A 58 -16.86 19.88 -4.58
N LYS A 59 -16.86 20.05 -5.90
CA LYS A 59 -17.14 21.35 -6.54
C LYS A 59 -18.53 21.86 -6.19
N THR A 60 -19.56 21.01 -6.30
CA THR A 60 -20.95 21.39 -5.99
C THR A 60 -21.15 21.87 -4.55
N LEU A 61 -20.50 21.22 -3.58
CA LEU A 61 -20.61 21.58 -2.15
C LEU A 61 -19.65 22.69 -1.71
N SER A 62 -18.63 23.01 -2.50
CA SER A 62 -17.60 23.99 -2.11
C SER A 62 -18.14 25.43 -2.00
N ASN A 63 -19.26 25.73 -2.65
CA ASN A 63 -19.87 27.06 -2.64
C ASN A 63 -20.73 27.35 -1.39
N GLU A 64 -20.94 26.36 -0.52
CA GLU A 64 -21.68 26.57 0.72
C GLU A 64 -20.85 27.44 1.70
N ASN A 65 -21.43 28.53 2.21
CA ASN A 65 -20.84 29.34 3.28
C ASN A 65 -21.06 28.68 4.65
N SER A 66 -20.51 27.48 4.81
CA SER A 66 -20.65 26.64 6.00
C SER A 66 -19.33 25.94 6.34
N GLU A 67 -19.23 25.34 7.52
CA GLU A 67 -18.12 24.45 7.88
C GLU A 67 -17.96 23.29 6.89
N VAL A 68 -19.09 22.79 6.37
CA VAL A 68 -19.13 21.76 5.33
C VAL A 68 -18.48 22.27 4.05
N GLY A 69 -18.81 23.48 3.61
CA GLY A 69 -18.18 24.11 2.44
C GLY A 69 -16.68 24.34 2.63
N ALA A 70 -16.25 24.83 3.80
CA ALA A 70 -14.82 24.99 4.11
C ALA A 70 -14.05 23.65 4.08
N THR A 71 -14.62 22.60 4.69
CA THR A 71 -14.05 21.25 4.67
C THR A 71 -13.98 20.69 3.24
N THR A 72 -15.03 20.92 2.46
CA THR A 72 -15.12 20.51 1.06
C THR A 72 -14.04 21.19 0.21
N LYS A 73 -13.83 22.49 0.38
CA LYS A 73 -12.73 23.22 -0.29
C LYS A 73 -11.37 22.60 0.03
N GLY A 74 -11.13 22.24 1.30
CA GLY A 74 -9.92 21.55 1.72
C GLY A 74 -9.70 20.23 0.99
N PHE A 75 -10.74 19.38 0.88
CA PHE A 75 -10.65 18.13 0.12
C PHE A 75 -10.51 18.36 -1.38
N LEU A 76 -11.21 19.35 -1.94
CA LEU A 76 -11.11 19.71 -3.35
C LEU A 76 -9.68 20.11 -3.71
N ASN A 77 -9.05 20.96 -2.89
CA ASN A 77 -7.65 21.37 -3.06
C ASN A 77 -6.64 20.22 -2.95
N GLN A 78 -6.99 19.11 -2.30
CA GLN A 78 -6.11 17.94 -2.21
C GLN A 78 -6.29 17.02 -3.42
N ILE A 79 -7.53 16.65 -3.76
CA ILE A 79 -7.81 15.70 -4.85
C ILE A 79 -7.58 16.29 -6.24
N THR A 80 -7.52 17.61 -6.37
CA THR A 80 -7.18 18.26 -7.65
C THR A 80 -5.69 18.28 -7.94
N LYS A 81 -4.84 17.93 -6.96
CA LYS A 81 -3.38 17.89 -7.15
C LYS A 81 -2.95 16.56 -7.74
N PHE A 82 -2.06 16.64 -8.73
CA PHE A 82 -1.39 15.47 -9.30
C PHE A 82 -0.76 14.55 -8.22
N GLU A 83 -0.15 15.14 -7.19
CA GLU A 83 0.46 14.41 -6.07
C GLU A 83 -0.50 13.41 -5.41
N PHE A 84 -1.75 13.82 -5.17
CA PHE A 84 -2.73 12.97 -4.51
C PHE A 84 -3.08 11.76 -5.38
N LEU A 85 -3.25 11.95 -6.69
CA LEU A 85 -3.48 10.88 -7.65
C LEU A 85 -2.27 9.92 -7.71
N PHE A 86 -1.07 10.47 -7.86
CA PHE A 86 0.16 9.70 -8.00
C PHE A 86 0.42 8.84 -6.75
N LEU A 87 0.31 9.41 -5.55
CA LEU A 87 0.46 8.66 -4.30
C LEU A 87 -0.66 7.62 -4.14
N THR A 88 -1.89 7.90 -4.56
CA THR A 88 -2.98 6.91 -4.56
C THR A 88 -2.65 5.72 -5.44
N ASN A 89 -2.09 5.93 -6.64
CA ASN A 89 -1.66 4.88 -7.54
C ASN A 89 -0.53 4.02 -6.96
N ILE A 90 0.48 4.66 -6.36
CA ILE A 90 1.54 3.96 -5.62
C ILE A 90 0.93 3.09 -4.53
N MET A 91 0.11 3.66 -3.65
CA MET A 91 -0.51 2.93 -2.54
C MET A 91 -1.34 1.75 -3.02
N ILE A 92 -2.13 1.92 -4.10
CA ILE A 92 -2.90 0.83 -4.72
C ILE A 92 -1.98 -0.30 -5.19
N SER A 93 -0.91 0.02 -5.94
CA SER A 93 0.00 -0.98 -6.50
C SER A 93 0.68 -1.85 -5.44
N ILE A 94 1.01 -1.28 -4.27
CA ILE A 94 1.65 -1.98 -3.16
C ILE A 94 0.61 -2.77 -2.37
N PHE A 95 -0.46 -2.12 -1.93
CA PHE A 95 -1.43 -2.72 -1.02
C PHE A 95 -2.18 -3.88 -1.66
N ASP A 96 -2.36 -3.89 -2.99
CA ASP A 96 -2.97 -5.04 -3.68
C ASP A 96 -2.15 -6.32 -3.48
N ARG A 97 -0.82 -6.21 -3.59
CA ARG A 97 0.11 -7.34 -3.43
C ARG A 97 0.22 -7.77 -1.97
N VAL A 98 0.31 -6.81 -1.05
CA VAL A 98 0.45 -7.06 0.39
C VAL A 98 -0.84 -7.61 1.00
N GLU A 99 -2.01 -7.11 0.60
CA GLU A 99 -3.30 -7.61 1.09
C GLU A 99 -3.58 -9.04 0.60
N LEU A 100 -3.21 -9.34 -0.66
CA LEU A 100 -3.26 -10.70 -1.19
C LEU A 100 -2.31 -11.64 -0.43
N LEU A 101 -1.07 -11.21 -0.18
CA LEU A 101 -0.13 -11.99 0.64
C LEU A 101 -0.69 -12.25 2.03
N ASN A 102 -1.22 -11.22 2.69
CA ASN A 102 -1.80 -11.37 4.03
C ASN A 102 -2.98 -12.35 4.06
N ALA A 103 -3.84 -12.34 3.04
CA ALA A 103 -4.95 -13.29 2.93
C ALA A 103 -4.43 -14.72 2.77
N GLU A 104 -3.42 -14.93 1.91
CA GLU A 104 -2.80 -16.24 1.72
C GLU A 104 -2.07 -16.73 2.97
N LEU A 105 -1.36 -15.86 3.69
CA LEU A 105 -0.65 -16.19 4.93
C LEU A 105 -1.59 -16.59 6.08
N GLN A 106 -2.86 -16.21 6.01
CA GLN A 106 -3.89 -16.54 7.02
C GLN A 106 -4.66 -17.82 6.70
N ARG A 107 -4.33 -18.53 5.61
CA ARG A 107 -5.00 -19.77 5.24
C ARG A 107 -4.59 -20.91 6.19
N VAL A 108 -5.58 -21.66 6.66
CA VAL A 108 -5.37 -22.80 7.58
C VAL A 108 -4.54 -23.93 6.94
N THR A 109 -4.62 -24.07 5.62
CA THR A 109 -3.93 -25.13 4.87
C THR A 109 -2.50 -24.76 4.45
N LEU A 110 -1.96 -23.64 4.92
CA LEU A 110 -0.69 -23.10 4.45
C LEU A 110 0.50 -23.84 5.09
N SER A 111 1.40 -24.36 4.24
CA SER A 111 2.70 -24.88 4.67
C SER A 111 3.72 -23.77 4.88
N PHE A 112 4.75 -24.00 5.71
CA PHE A 112 5.84 -23.02 5.89
C PHE A 112 6.63 -22.81 4.61
N GLN A 113 6.80 -23.88 3.81
CA GLN A 113 7.46 -23.78 2.51
C GLN A 113 6.66 -22.90 1.52
N GLU A 114 5.34 -23.07 1.46
CA GLU A 114 4.50 -22.20 0.63
C GLU A 114 4.49 -20.75 1.13
N ALA A 115 4.43 -20.55 2.44
CA ALA A 115 4.51 -19.22 3.04
C ALA A 115 5.81 -18.51 2.63
N GLN A 116 6.95 -19.21 2.72
CA GLN A 116 8.25 -18.67 2.33
C GLN A 116 8.27 -18.29 0.84
N ASN A 117 7.76 -19.15 -0.03
CA ASN A 117 7.72 -18.88 -1.48
C ASN A 117 6.81 -17.69 -1.80
N LYS A 118 5.63 -17.59 -1.17
CA LYS A 118 4.70 -16.48 -1.38
C LYS A 118 5.32 -15.15 -0.93
N ILE A 119 5.99 -15.11 0.23
CA ILE A 119 6.70 -13.91 0.70
C ILE A 119 7.82 -13.52 -0.27
N LYS A 120 8.66 -14.47 -0.70
CA LYS A 120 9.73 -14.24 -1.68
C LYS A 120 9.19 -13.68 -3.00
N ASN A 121 8.09 -14.23 -3.51
CA ASN A 121 7.47 -13.79 -4.75
C ASN A 121 6.93 -12.35 -4.65
N VAL A 122 6.23 -12.01 -3.55
CA VAL A 122 5.73 -10.64 -3.34
C VAL A 122 6.88 -9.65 -3.19
N ARG A 123 7.93 -10.02 -2.44
CA ARG A 123 9.14 -9.19 -2.32
C ARG A 123 9.79 -8.95 -3.68
N ALA A 124 9.98 -10.00 -4.48
CA ALA A 124 10.57 -9.91 -5.82
C ALA A 124 9.72 -9.01 -6.75
N SER A 125 8.39 -9.15 -6.70
CA SER A 125 7.47 -8.31 -7.47
C SER A 125 7.56 -6.82 -7.08
N ILE A 126 7.67 -6.51 -5.79
CA ILE A 126 7.86 -5.12 -5.31
C ILE A 126 9.25 -4.59 -5.70
N GLN A 127 10.28 -5.44 -5.66
CA GLN A 127 11.62 -5.08 -6.14
C GLN A 127 11.64 -4.78 -7.64
N GLU A 128 10.92 -5.57 -8.45
CA GLU A 128 10.76 -5.32 -9.87
C GLU A 128 10.05 -3.99 -10.13
N GLN A 129 8.97 -3.71 -9.38
CA GLN A 129 8.30 -2.41 -9.43
C GLN A 129 9.26 -1.27 -9.10
N ARG A 130 10.16 -1.44 -8.12
CA ARG A 130 11.21 -0.45 -7.86
C ARG A 130 12.09 -0.24 -9.09
N ASN A 131 12.55 -1.32 -9.72
CA ASN A 131 13.56 -1.26 -10.77
C ASN A 131 13.03 -0.65 -12.08
N SER A 132 11.82 -1.01 -12.50
CA SER A 132 11.26 -0.64 -13.82
C SER A 132 9.84 -0.05 -13.77
N GLY A 133 9.18 -0.05 -12.60
CA GLY A 133 7.77 0.33 -12.48
C GLY A 133 7.49 1.83 -12.43
N PHE A 134 8.51 2.68 -12.24
CA PHE A 134 8.30 4.13 -12.12
C PHE A 134 7.66 4.72 -13.38
N ASP A 135 8.21 4.45 -14.56
CA ASP A 135 7.73 5.06 -15.80
C ASP A 135 6.31 4.63 -16.15
N ILE A 136 5.96 3.36 -15.88
CA ILE A 136 4.62 2.83 -16.07
C ILE A 136 3.63 3.60 -15.17
N LEU A 137 3.93 3.68 -13.86
CA LEU A 137 3.06 4.34 -12.90
C LEU A 137 2.95 5.85 -13.16
N TRP A 138 4.05 6.48 -13.56
CA TRP A 138 4.11 7.88 -13.95
C TRP A 138 3.22 8.16 -15.15
N ASN A 139 3.35 7.38 -16.23
CA ASN A 139 2.58 7.55 -17.45
C ASN A 139 1.08 7.31 -17.20
N ASP A 140 0.72 6.25 -16.47
CA ASP A 140 -0.67 5.98 -16.09
C ASP A 140 -1.27 7.14 -15.27
N SER A 141 -0.50 7.66 -14.32
CA SER A 141 -0.92 8.80 -13.51
C SER A 141 -1.05 10.08 -14.34
N LYS A 142 -0.16 10.32 -15.30
CA LYS A 142 -0.21 11.48 -16.20
C LYS A 142 -1.38 11.41 -17.16
N LEU A 143 -1.64 10.25 -17.76
CA LEU A 143 -2.81 10.03 -18.62
C LEU A 143 -4.10 10.32 -17.84
N LYS A 144 -4.25 9.73 -16.65
CA LYS A 144 -5.41 9.93 -15.80
C LYS A 144 -5.54 11.39 -15.32
N SER A 145 -4.42 12.04 -15.02
CA SER A 145 -4.38 13.46 -14.65
C SER A 145 -4.89 14.36 -15.78
N ASN A 146 -4.50 14.06 -17.02
CA ASN A 146 -4.93 14.82 -18.20
C ASN A 146 -6.43 14.63 -18.47
N GLU A 147 -6.94 13.39 -18.33
CA GLU A 147 -8.39 13.11 -18.42
C GLU A 147 -9.21 13.90 -17.39
N LEU A 148 -8.65 14.12 -16.21
CA LEU A 148 -9.31 14.78 -15.08
C LEU A 148 -9.02 16.30 -15.00
N CYS A 149 -8.18 16.83 -15.89
CA CYS A 149 -7.69 18.21 -15.88
C CYS A 149 -7.15 18.65 -14.50
N LEU A 150 -6.33 17.80 -13.88
CA LEU A 150 -5.75 18.09 -12.55
C LEU A 150 -4.69 19.19 -12.62
N GLU A 151 -4.53 19.90 -11.51
CA GLU A 151 -3.51 20.93 -11.35
C GLU A 151 -2.12 20.28 -11.29
N GLU A 152 -1.21 20.77 -12.13
CA GLU A 152 0.21 20.52 -11.93
C GLU A 152 0.67 21.22 -10.66
N LYS A 153 1.66 20.64 -9.97
CA LYS A 153 2.10 21.15 -8.66
C LYS A 153 2.64 22.57 -8.81
N ASP A 154 2.15 23.47 -7.96
CA ASP A 154 2.80 24.75 -7.73
C ASP A 154 4.25 24.55 -7.27
N LYS A 155 5.18 25.33 -7.81
CA LYS A 155 6.61 25.27 -7.45
C LYS A 155 6.77 25.16 -5.93
N THR A 156 7.39 24.07 -5.47
CA THR A 156 7.56 23.77 -4.04
C THR A 156 8.11 25.00 -3.32
N ARG A 157 7.39 25.48 -2.30
CA ARG A 157 7.84 26.64 -1.51
C ARG A 157 9.19 26.31 -0.88
N ILE A 158 10.26 26.94 -1.38
CA ILE A 158 11.61 26.75 -0.85
C ILE A 158 11.62 27.16 0.62
N ARG A 159 11.83 26.19 1.52
CA ARG A 159 12.03 26.47 2.94
C ARG A 159 13.36 27.19 3.08
N LYS A 160 13.31 28.46 3.48
CA LYS A 160 14.52 29.21 3.86
C LYS A 160 15.09 28.55 5.11
N LEU A 161 16.37 28.14 5.06
CA LEU A 161 17.04 27.63 6.26
C LEU A 161 17.05 28.72 7.34
N PRO A 162 16.86 28.37 8.62
CA PRO A 162 17.06 29.30 9.71
C PRO A 162 18.48 29.86 9.66
N LYS A 163 18.63 31.18 9.73
CA LYS A 163 19.92 31.90 9.61
C LYS A 163 21.04 31.42 10.55
N ARG A 164 20.71 30.60 11.57
CA ARG A 164 21.65 30.09 12.58
C ARG A 164 22.47 28.88 12.10
N PHE A 165 22.11 28.25 10.98
CA PHE A 165 22.73 27.02 10.49
C PHE A 165 23.37 27.19 9.09
N THR A 166 23.94 28.35 8.79
CA THR A 166 24.47 28.69 7.45
C THR A 166 25.77 27.97 7.07
N GLU A 167 26.37 27.19 7.97
CA GLU A 167 27.56 26.42 7.66
C GLU A 167 27.18 24.98 7.26
N GLY A 168 27.15 24.70 5.94
CA GLY A 168 27.52 23.36 5.47
C GLY A 168 26.67 22.67 4.41
N SER A 169 25.45 23.12 4.07
CA SER A 169 24.72 22.52 2.95
C SER A 169 23.62 23.41 2.39
N GLU A 170 23.66 23.66 1.08
CA GLU A 170 22.49 24.14 0.35
C GLU A 170 21.44 23.03 0.31
N PRO A 171 20.14 23.35 0.48
CA PRO A 171 19.10 22.35 0.37
C PRO A 171 19.10 21.78 -1.05
N HIS A 172 19.00 20.46 -1.19
CA HIS A 172 18.84 19.83 -2.50
C HIS A 172 17.56 20.34 -3.16
N ILE A 173 17.70 21.02 -4.30
CA ILE A 173 16.58 21.50 -5.12
C ILE A 173 16.48 20.58 -6.33
N PHE A 174 15.37 19.85 -6.43
CA PHE A 174 15.07 19.13 -7.66
C PHE A 174 14.81 20.14 -8.77
N SER A 175 15.56 20.03 -9.86
CA SER A 175 15.37 20.86 -11.06
C SER A 175 14.13 20.45 -11.85
N ASP A 176 13.74 19.17 -11.76
CA ASP A 176 12.60 18.59 -12.48
C ASP A 176 11.59 17.97 -11.51
N PHE A 177 10.32 18.24 -11.79
CA PHE A 177 9.15 17.74 -11.08
C PHE A 177 9.06 16.22 -11.12
N ARG A 178 9.39 15.60 -12.27
CA ARG A 178 9.40 14.14 -12.42
C ARG A 178 10.42 13.49 -11.50
N GLU A 179 11.62 14.07 -11.40
CA GLU A 179 12.68 13.56 -10.54
C GLU A 179 12.33 13.64 -9.04
N GLU A 180 11.59 14.67 -8.61
CA GLU A 180 11.09 14.75 -7.22
C GLU A 180 10.12 13.59 -6.88
N TYR A 181 9.19 13.26 -7.79
CA TYR A 181 8.31 12.09 -7.58
C TYR A 181 9.04 10.78 -7.72
N LYS A 182 10.06 10.72 -8.58
CA LYS A 182 10.90 9.54 -8.72
C LYS A 182 11.64 9.26 -7.42
N ALA A 183 12.19 10.29 -6.79
CA ALA A 183 12.79 10.18 -5.47
C ALA A 183 11.78 9.69 -4.42
N SER A 184 10.60 10.32 -4.35
CA SER A 184 9.51 9.90 -3.44
C SER A 184 9.08 8.45 -3.68
N PHE A 185 8.98 8.04 -4.96
CA PHE A 185 8.63 6.68 -5.35
C PHE A 185 9.65 5.67 -4.83
N TYR A 186 10.95 5.92 -5.04
CA TYR A 186 12.00 5.04 -4.54
C TYR A 186 11.99 4.97 -3.02
N GLU A 187 11.86 6.11 -2.33
CA GLU A 187 11.80 6.16 -0.87
C GLU A 187 10.65 5.30 -0.33
N ILE A 188 9.44 5.46 -0.89
CA ILE A 188 8.27 4.67 -0.47
C ILE A 188 8.53 3.18 -0.65
N ILE A 189 9.00 2.76 -1.84
CA ILE A 189 9.21 1.36 -2.16
C ILE A 189 10.34 0.76 -1.31
N ASP A 190 11.41 1.50 -1.05
CA ASP A 190 12.52 1.08 -0.19
C ASP A 190 12.08 0.86 1.26
N VAL A 191 11.28 1.78 1.80
CA VAL A 191 10.72 1.62 3.15
C VAL A 191 9.84 0.38 3.22
N ILE A 192 9.07 0.08 2.17
CA ILE A 192 8.22 -1.12 2.11
C ILE A 192 9.05 -2.39 2.03
N LEU A 193 10.06 -2.45 1.17
CA LEU A 193 10.96 -3.60 1.06
C LEU A 193 11.68 -3.86 2.39
N ALA A 194 12.24 -2.82 3.00
CA ALA A 194 12.87 -2.93 4.32
C ALA A 194 11.88 -3.38 5.40
N SER A 195 10.62 -2.92 5.34
CA SER A 195 9.57 -3.33 6.28
C SER A 195 9.15 -4.79 6.09
N LEU A 196 9.07 -5.27 4.85
CA LEU A 196 8.79 -6.67 4.52
C LEU A 196 9.93 -7.56 5.01
N ASP A 197 11.17 -7.18 4.73
CA ASP A 197 12.36 -7.93 5.16
C ASP A 197 12.48 -7.99 6.68
N ARG A 198 12.21 -6.87 7.38
CA ARG A 198 12.21 -6.84 8.84
C ARG A 198 11.14 -7.73 9.47
N ARG A 199 9.95 -7.81 8.86
CA ARG A 199 8.85 -8.66 9.34
C ARG A 199 9.09 -10.13 9.01
N ASN A 200 9.77 -10.41 7.91
CA ASN A 200 10.14 -11.74 7.50
C ASN A 200 11.34 -12.24 8.32
N GLN A 201 11.06 -12.89 9.45
CA GLN A 201 12.08 -13.58 10.26
C GLN A 201 12.58 -14.82 9.51
N GLN A 202 13.47 -14.60 8.54
CA GLN A 202 13.91 -15.61 7.57
C GLN A 202 14.49 -16.85 8.27
N ASN A 203 15.28 -16.66 9.33
CA ASN A 203 15.84 -17.73 10.16
C ASN A 203 14.76 -18.62 10.80
N VAL A 204 13.66 -18.02 11.29
CA VAL A 204 12.56 -18.74 11.93
C VAL A 204 11.79 -19.56 10.88
N ILE A 205 11.45 -18.94 9.74
CA ILE A 205 10.71 -19.61 8.67
C ILE A 205 11.54 -20.73 8.04
N GLU A 206 12.84 -20.54 7.88
CA GLU A 206 13.76 -21.57 7.39
C GLU A 206 13.80 -22.77 8.33
N HIS A 207 13.96 -22.53 9.64
CA HIS A 207 13.94 -23.59 10.64
C HIS A 207 12.62 -24.37 10.61
N LEU A 208 11.48 -23.67 10.63
CA LEU A 208 10.16 -24.30 10.58
C LEU A 208 9.93 -25.07 9.27
N SER A 209 10.43 -24.55 8.15
CA SER A 209 10.38 -25.24 6.85
C SER A 209 11.19 -26.54 6.82
N LEU A 210 12.29 -26.62 7.58
CA LEU A 210 13.11 -27.82 7.72
C LEU A 210 12.44 -28.86 8.63
N VAL A 211 11.86 -28.40 9.75
CA VAL A 211 11.05 -29.24 10.65
C VAL A 211 9.87 -29.84 9.87
N GLU A 212 9.15 -29.03 9.09
CA GLU A 212 8.05 -29.50 8.24
C GLU A 212 8.51 -30.54 7.20
N ARG A 213 9.67 -30.33 6.55
CA ARG A 213 10.25 -31.31 5.63
C ARG A 213 10.57 -32.63 6.29
N PHE A 214 11.06 -32.58 7.54
CA PHE A 214 11.30 -33.78 8.33
C PHE A 214 9.99 -34.51 8.64
N ILE A 215 8.97 -33.81 9.12
CA ILE A 215 7.67 -34.41 9.49
C ILE A 215 6.99 -35.09 8.28
N ILE A 216 7.06 -34.48 7.09
CA ILE A 216 6.45 -35.01 5.86
C ILE A 216 7.31 -36.15 5.24
N GLY A 217 8.49 -36.44 5.81
CA GLY A 217 9.38 -37.51 5.32
C GLY A 217 10.16 -37.14 4.05
N LYS A 218 10.16 -35.86 3.63
CA LYS A 218 11.01 -35.39 2.52
C LYS A 218 12.48 -35.32 2.89
N GLU A 219 12.79 -35.15 4.18
CA GLU A 219 14.15 -35.08 4.70
C GLU A 219 14.31 -36.02 5.90
N THR A 220 15.26 -36.95 5.83
CA THR A 220 15.40 -38.01 6.85
C THR A 220 16.26 -37.59 8.04
N SER A 221 17.06 -36.52 7.89
CA SER A 221 18.03 -36.07 8.88
C SER A 221 17.37 -35.24 10.00
N HIS A 222 17.39 -35.75 11.23
CA HIS A 222 16.93 -35.06 12.44
C HIS A 222 18.02 -34.19 13.09
N LYS A 223 19.25 -34.18 12.56
CA LYS A 223 20.41 -33.49 13.15
C LYS A 223 20.19 -31.99 13.35
N HIS A 224 19.49 -31.34 12.43
CA HIS A 224 19.22 -29.91 12.55
C HIS A 224 18.24 -29.60 13.70
N ILE A 225 17.24 -30.46 13.90
CA ILE A 225 16.24 -30.31 14.96
C ILE A 225 16.92 -30.49 16.32
N ILE A 226 17.71 -31.56 16.48
CA ILE A 226 18.48 -31.81 17.71
C ILE A 226 19.49 -30.69 17.99
N LYS A 227 20.15 -30.14 16.96
CA LYS A 227 21.07 -29.01 17.15
C LYS A 227 20.35 -27.76 17.70
N PHE A 228 19.10 -27.53 17.29
CA PHE A 228 18.35 -26.34 17.71
C PHE A 228 17.74 -26.51 19.11
N TYR A 229 17.12 -27.66 19.37
CA TYR A 229 16.40 -27.94 20.62
C TYR A 229 17.26 -28.64 21.69
N GLY A 230 18.47 -29.07 21.35
CA GLY A 230 19.40 -29.68 22.29
C GLY A 230 18.86 -30.97 22.91
N SER A 231 18.84 -31.00 24.24
CA SER A 231 18.40 -32.15 25.05
C SER A 231 16.89 -32.31 25.14
N ASP A 232 16.10 -31.37 24.61
CA ASP A 232 14.63 -31.44 24.67
C ASP A 232 14.07 -32.59 23.81
N PHE A 233 14.85 -33.08 22.83
CA PHE A 233 14.49 -34.19 21.97
C PHE A 233 15.57 -35.28 21.92
N ASP A 234 15.13 -36.52 21.84
CA ASP A 234 15.96 -37.70 21.57
C ASP A 234 15.82 -38.06 20.08
N GLY A 235 16.95 -38.05 19.34
CA GLY A 235 16.97 -38.20 17.89
C GLY A 235 16.40 -39.53 17.38
N ASP A 236 16.72 -40.63 18.07
CA ASP A 236 16.27 -41.96 17.68
C ASP A 236 14.76 -42.10 17.89
N LYS A 237 14.25 -41.57 19.01
CA LYS A 237 12.81 -41.50 19.28
C LYS A 237 12.10 -40.60 18.28
N LEU A 238 12.68 -39.44 17.94
CA LEU A 238 12.07 -38.49 16.99
C LEU A 238 11.90 -39.13 15.60
N GLN A 239 12.90 -39.88 15.16
CA GLN A 239 12.85 -40.61 13.89
C GLN A 239 11.84 -41.76 13.95
N LEU A 240 11.84 -42.53 15.04
CA LEU A 240 10.88 -43.61 15.26
C LEU A 240 9.42 -43.10 15.24
N HIS A 241 9.13 -41.98 15.92
CA HIS A 241 7.78 -41.40 15.97
C HIS A 241 7.31 -40.81 14.63
N ARG A 242 8.22 -40.37 13.77
CA ARG A 242 7.87 -39.92 12.42
C ARG A 242 7.51 -41.08 11.50
N ASP A 243 8.22 -42.21 11.65
CA ASP A 243 8.10 -43.37 10.76
C ASP A 243 6.98 -44.35 11.16
N MET A 244 6.38 -44.19 12.35
CA MET A 244 5.15 -44.87 12.78
C MET A 244 3.91 -44.28 12.11
#